data_AF-A0A1I5V7L7-F1
#
_entry.id   AF-A0A1I5V7L7-F1
#
_cell.length_a   1.000
_cell.length_b   1.000
_cell.length_c   1.000
_cell.angle_alpha   90.00
_cell.angle_beta   90.00
_cell.angle_gamma   90.00
#
_symmetry.space_group_name_H-M   'P 1'
#
loop_
_entity.id
_entity.type
_entity.pdbx_description
1 polymer ?
#
loop_
_entity_poly.entity_id
_entity_poly.type
_entity_poly.pdbx_seq_one_letter_code
_entity_poly.pdbx_strand_id
1 'polypeptide(L)'
;MNRLKSPLFPNTLKEVIMQPYAFTCVQGGQIYLTPDVECYRAALDAVMGYDPTGGCLFYYNPRTATSRWMKERKAASRIVIGNHVFMK
;
A
#
# COMPACT_ATOMS: atom_id res chain seq x y z
N MET A 1 2.12 -6.77 2.07
CA MET A 1 2.36 -7.75 3.16
C MET A 1 1.71 -7.34 4.49
N ASN A 2 1.86 -6.12 4.97
CA ASN A 2 1.29 -5.70 6.27
C ASN A 2 -0.23 -5.89 6.39
N ARG A 3 -0.98 -5.59 5.33
CA ARG A 3 -2.43 -5.89 5.28
C ARG A 3 -2.73 -7.38 5.45
N LEU A 4 -1.97 -8.26 4.79
CA LEU A 4 -2.13 -9.72 4.91
C LEU A 4 -1.89 -10.23 6.34
N LYS A 5 -1.05 -9.54 7.12
CA LYS A 5 -0.74 -9.88 8.52
C LYS A 5 -1.71 -9.23 9.52
N SER A 6 -2.62 -8.36 9.06
CA SER A 6 -3.50 -7.57 9.91
C SER A 6 -4.90 -8.17 9.93
N PRO A 7 -5.53 -8.33 11.11
CA PRO A 7 -6.90 -8.84 11.20
C PRO A 7 -7.95 -7.88 10.64
N LEU A 8 -7.55 -6.66 10.26
CA LEU A 8 -8.43 -5.63 9.69
C LEU A 8 -8.65 -5.80 8.17
N PHE A 9 -7.92 -6.72 7.54
CA PHE A 9 -7.92 -6.92 6.10
C PHE A 9 -8.14 -8.41 5.77
N PRO A 10 -8.48 -8.74 4.51
CA PRO A 10 -8.57 -10.12 4.06
C PRO A 10 -7.27 -10.90 4.24
N ASN A 11 -7.41 -12.21 4.37
CA ASN A 11 -6.30 -13.12 4.72
C ASN A 11 -5.58 -13.70 3.49
N THR A 12 -5.94 -13.25 2.28
CA THR A 12 -5.26 -13.68 1.04
C THR A 12 -4.73 -12.49 0.25
N LEU A 13 -3.62 -12.70 -0.46
CA LEU A 13 -2.99 -11.66 -1.28
C LEU A 13 -3.95 -11.17 -2.38
N LYS A 14 -4.68 -12.09 -3.01
CA LYS A 14 -5.65 -11.78 -4.06
C LYS A 14 -6.75 -10.88 -3.53
N GLU A 15 -7.35 -11.20 -2.39
CA GLU A 15 -8.43 -10.39 -1.82
C GLU A 15 -7.92 -9.03 -1.38
N VAL A 16 -6.74 -8.94 -0.77
CA VAL A 16 -6.12 -7.65 -0.39
C VAL A 16 -5.91 -6.75 -1.62
N ILE A 17 -5.38 -7.30 -2.72
CA ILE A 17 -5.15 -6.54 -3.96
C ILE A 17 -6.47 -6.14 -4.61
N MET A 18 -7.45 -7.03 -4.63
CA MET A 18 -8.73 -6.82 -5.32
C MET A 18 -9.74 -6.01 -4.50
N GLN A 19 -9.39 -5.53 -3.30
CA GLN A 19 -10.28 -4.65 -2.55
C GLN A 19 -10.62 -3.39 -3.37
N PRO A 20 -11.92 -3.03 -3.47
CA PRO A 20 -12.33 -1.84 -4.22
C PRO A 20 -11.58 -0.59 -3.77
N TYR A 21 -11.04 0.16 -4.75
CA TYR A 21 -10.30 1.41 -4.55
C TYR A 21 -9.00 1.28 -3.71
N ALA A 22 -8.54 0.06 -3.40
CA ALA A 22 -7.32 -0.14 -2.63
C ALA A 22 -6.06 0.15 -3.44
N PHE A 23 -6.08 -0.18 -4.73
CA PHE A 23 -4.97 0.00 -5.66
C PHE A 23 -5.49 0.53 -6.99
N THR A 24 -4.98 1.68 -7.42
CA THR A 24 -5.41 2.36 -8.65
C THR A 24 -5.11 1.52 -9.90
N CYS A 25 -4.02 0.74 -9.89
CA CYS A 25 -3.64 -0.14 -11.00
C CYS A 25 -4.66 -1.27 -11.26
N VAL A 26 -5.44 -1.67 -10.26
CA VAL A 26 -6.52 -2.67 -10.42
C VAL A 26 -7.67 -2.06 -11.21
N GLN A 27 -8.13 -0.88 -10.79
CA GLN A 27 -9.21 -0.17 -11.48
C GLN A 27 -8.79 0.27 -12.89
N GLY A 28 -7.52 0.65 -13.07
CA GLY A 28 -6.95 1.04 -14.36
C GLY A 28 -6.60 -0.14 -15.29
N GLY A 29 -6.85 -1.40 -14.89
CA GLY A 29 -6.55 -2.59 -15.70
C GLY A 29 -5.05 -2.91 -15.84
N GLN A 30 -4.17 -2.12 -15.23
CA GLN A 30 -2.72 -2.27 -15.29
C GLN A 30 -2.21 -3.52 -14.56
N ILE A 31 -3.05 -4.15 -13.73
CA ILE A 31 -2.72 -5.40 -13.05
C ILE A 31 -2.34 -6.56 -13.98
N TYR A 32 -2.75 -6.51 -15.26
CA TYR A 32 -2.44 -7.53 -16.27
C TYR A 32 -1.19 -7.22 -17.10
N LEU A 33 -0.51 -6.10 -16.82
CA LEU A 33 0.73 -5.75 -17.52
C LEU A 33 1.91 -6.55 -16.96
N THR A 34 2.94 -6.73 -17.79
CA THR A 34 4.21 -7.27 -17.31
C THR A 34 4.90 -6.20 -16.46
N PRO A 35 5.23 -6.47 -15.18
CA PRO A 35 5.92 -5.51 -14.33
C PRO A 35 7.36 -5.30 -14.83
N ASP A 36 7.90 -4.12 -14.59
CA ASP A 36 9.33 -3.90 -14.78
C ASP A 36 10.17 -4.63 -13.71
N VAL A 37 11.48 -4.71 -13.96
CA VAL A 37 12.43 -5.44 -13.10
C VAL A 37 12.54 -4.81 -11.71
N GLU A 38 12.42 -3.50 -11.59
CA GLU A 38 12.54 -2.80 -10.31
C GLU A 38 11.32 -3.08 -9.42
N CYS A 39 10.11 -3.03 -9.99
CA CYS A 39 8.87 -3.39 -9.33
C CYS A 39 8.88 -4.84 -8.85
N TYR A 40 9.39 -5.76 -9.68
CA TYR A 40 9.50 -7.16 -9.31
C TYR A 40 10.46 -7.37 -8.12
N ARG A 41 11.64 -6.73 -8.14
CA ARG A 41 12.60 -6.78 -7.04
C ARG A 41 12.02 -6.19 -5.76
N ALA A 42 11.37 -5.03 -5.83
CA ALA A 42 10.74 -4.40 -4.68
C ALA A 42 9.64 -5.29 -4.06
N ALA A 43 8.86 -6.00 -4.89
CA ALA A 43 7.87 -6.96 -4.40
C ALA A 43 8.54 -8.15 -3.71
N LEU A 44 9.63 -8.67 -4.27
CA LEU A 44 10.41 -9.76 -3.67
C LEU A 44 11.00 -9.36 -2.31
N ASP A 45 11.61 -8.19 -2.21
CA ASP A 45 12.16 -7.67 -0.95
C ASP A 45 11.07 -7.58 0.14
N ALA A 46 9.87 -7.10 -0.23
CA ALA A 46 8.74 -7.02 0.69
C ALA A 46 8.25 -8.42 1.14
N VAL A 47 8.27 -9.41 0.25
CA VAL A 47 7.95 -10.82 0.60
C VAL A 47 9.02 -11.41 1.52
N MET A 48 10.29 -11.08 1.31
CA MET A 48 11.41 -11.48 2.16
C MET A 48 11.44 -10.76 3.52
N GLY A 49 10.55 -9.79 3.74
CA GLY A 49 10.32 -9.16 5.04
C GLY A 49 10.94 -7.77 5.18
N TYR A 50 11.51 -7.21 4.11
CA TYR A 50 11.97 -5.82 4.13
C TYR A 50 10.77 -4.87 4.14
N ASP A 51 10.60 -4.11 5.23
CA ASP A 51 9.52 -3.14 5.38
C ASP A 51 10.06 -1.77 5.85
N PRO A 52 10.33 -0.83 4.92
CA PRO A 52 10.77 0.52 5.27
C PRO A 52 9.67 1.37 5.91
N THR A 53 8.43 0.87 5.97
CA THR A 53 7.27 1.59 6.51
C THR A 53 6.94 1.19 7.96
N GLY A 54 7.69 0.26 8.57
CA GLY A 54 7.49 -0.10 9.98
C GLY A 54 6.09 -0.63 10.32
N GLY A 55 5.47 -1.37 9.41
CA GLY A 55 4.16 -1.98 9.61
C GLY A 55 2.97 -1.10 9.23
N CYS A 56 3.15 -0.07 8.39
CA CYS A 56 2.04 0.79 7.95
C CYS A 56 1.04 0.01 7.08
N LEU A 57 -0.24 0.40 7.19
CA LEU A 57 -1.37 -0.25 6.51
C LEU A 57 -2.01 0.64 5.42
N PHE A 58 -1.75 1.93 5.50
CA PHE A 58 -2.31 2.95 4.62
C PHE A 58 -1.20 3.83 4.06
N TYR A 59 -1.43 4.38 2.87
CA TYR A 59 -0.58 5.42 2.31
C TYR A 59 -1.42 6.39 1.49
N TYR A 60 -0.96 7.64 1.38
CA TYR A 60 -1.55 8.62 0.47
C TYR A 60 -0.48 9.56 -0.06
N ASN A 61 -0.73 10.13 -1.24
CA ASN A 61 0.06 11.24 -1.75
C ASN A 61 -0.57 12.55 -1.22
N PRO A 62 0.14 13.35 -0.39
CA PRO A 62 -0.44 14.54 0.22
C PRO A 62 -0.80 15.63 -0.79
N ARG A 63 -0.19 15.61 -1.99
CA ARG A 63 -0.45 16.58 -3.06
C ARG A 63 -1.73 16.27 -3.83
N THR A 64 -2.06 14.99 -4.04
CA THR A 64 -3.17 14.58 -4.92
C THR A 64 -4.34 13.96 -4.18
N ALA A 65 -4.14 13.46 -2.96
CA ALA A 65 -5.22 12.82 -2.21
C ALA A 65 -6.33 13.82 -1.86
N THR A 66 -7.57 13.41 -2.09
CA THR A 66 -8.78 14.17 -1.72
C THR A 66 -9.44 13.63 -0.45
N SER A 67 -9.06 12.44 0.02
CA SER A 67 -9.64 11.83 1.22
C SER A 67 -9.32 12.65 2.47
N ARG A 68 -10.35 13.30 3.02
CA ARG A 68 -10.28 14.05 4.28
C ARG A 68 -9.89 13.14 5.45
N TRP A 69 -10.45 11.93 5.48
CA TRP A 69 -10.13 10.93 6.51
C TRP A 69 -8.64 10.60 6.54
N MET A 70 -8.00 10.38 5.39
CA MET A 70 -6.56 10.07 5.34
C MET A 70 -5.70 11.24 5.87
N LYS A 71 -6.11 12.48 5.57
CA LYS A 71 -5.37 13.69 5.98
C LYS A 71 -5.52 13.99 7.48
N GLU A 72 -6.72 13.84 8.02
CA GLU A 72 -7.04 14.23 9.40
C GLU A 72 -6.89 13.09 10.42
N ARG A 73 -6.87 11.83 9.99
CA ARG A 73 -6.75 10.68 10.88
C ARG A 73 -5.49 10.74 11.71
N LYS A 74 -5.64 10.85 13.04
CA LYS A 74 -4.55 10.63 13.99
C LYS A 74 -4.05 9.19 13.83
N ALA A 75 -2.75 9.05 13.62
CA ALA A 75 -2.10 7.78 13.40
C ALA A 75 -1.02 7.55 14.45
N ALA A 76 -0.79 6.28 14.77
CA ALA A 76 0.24 5.93 15.74
C ALA A 76 1.65 6.22 15.18
N SER A 77 1.80 6.12 13.86
CA SER A 77 3.04 6.46 13.14
C SER A 77 2.73 7.04 11.77
N ARG A 78 3.58 7.96 11.33
CA ARG A 78 3.62 8.49 9.96
C ARG A 78 5.04 8.51 9.44
N ILE A 79 5.26 7.92 8.27
CA ILE A 79 6.57 7.85 7.61
C ILE A 79 6.43 8.42 6.21
N VAL A 80 7.34 9.29 5.79
CA VAL A 80 7.33 9.88 4.45
C VAL A 80 8.45 9.25 3.63
N ILE A 81 8.08 8.64 2.50
CA ILE A 81 9.03 8.08 1.53
C ILE A 81 8.63 8.58 0.16
N GLY A 82 9.51 9.38 -0.46
CA GLY A 82 9.22 10.07 -1.71
C GLY A 82 7.95 10.91 -1.61
N ASN A 83 7.01 10.67 -2.52
CA ASN A 83 5.74 11.41 -2.61
C ASN A 83 4.61 10.82 -1.75
N HIS A 84 4.89 9.84 -0.89
CA HIS A 84 3.87 9.14 -0.12
C HIS A 84 4.07 9.29 1.38
N VAL A 85 2.97 9.52 2.07
CA VAL A 85 2.87 9.43 3.53
C VAL A 85 2.26 8.07 3.87
N PHE A 86 3.00 7.25 4.60
CA PHE A 86 2.60 5.95 5.11
C PHE A 86 2.09 6.08 6.54
N MET A 87 1.08 5.30 6.90
CA MET A 87 0.35 5.46 8.14
C MET A 87 -0.02 4.11 8.78
N LYS A 88 0.15 4.06 10.11
CA LYS A 88 -0.25 2.94 10.97
C LYS A 88 -1.45 3.31 11.81
#